data_AF-A0AAD2YP73-F1
#
_entry.id   AF-A0AAD2YP73-F1
#
_cell.length_a   1.000
_cell.length_b   1.000
_cell.length_c   1.000
_cell.angle_alpha   90.00
_cell.angle_beta   90.00
_cell.angle_gamma   90.00
#
_symmetry.space_group_name_H-M   'P 1'
#
loop_
_entity.id
_entity.type
_entity.pdbx_description
1 polymer ?
#
loop_
_entity_poly.entity_id
_entity_poly.type
_entity_poly.pdbx_seq_one_letter_code
_entity_poly.pdbx_strand_id
1 'polypeptide(L)'
;MMNVLQQIDEFTVDPLQFRRALGNFATGVTIVTAQNAQGEKVGVTANSFNSVSLDPPLILWSIDKKSSSFSVFEEATHFAVNILSGTQIELSNKFSRRNIDKFADTNFQLGAGRAPILENCSAVFECQRYQVIEGGDHWIIIGKVVRFHDQGRSPLVYHQGAYSCVMPHPSLQVKQTEQSGVDQTHYGHLYNNVCYLMSRAFKAYQTDYIPKQMASGFRTSESRLLLVLASGTASSKEDLPRDIAMPMQEVERSAEILKFEGLLVDHDNLYALTEKGKQTAQYLFDIADSHQNEVFKKYSEEQKNIFITMLRDFAGVA
;
A
#
# COMPACT_ATOMS: atom_id res chain seq x y z
N MET A 1 38.50 36.47 -12.43
CA MET A 1 37.33 35.58 -12.60
C MET A 1 36.64 35.45 -11.25
N MET A 2 35.58 36.19 -11.01
CA MET A 2 34.69 35.98 -9.86
C MET A 2 33.61 34.99 -10.30
N ASN A 3 33.52 33.86 -9.61
CA ASN A 3 32.48 32.86 -9.82
C ASN A 3 31.14 33.46 -9.38
N VAL A 4 30.24 33.65 -10.35
CA VAL A 4 28.83 33.94 -10.10
C VAL A 4 28.21 32.63 -9.63
N LEU A 5 28.09 32.45 -8.32
CA LEU A 5 27.14 31.50 -7.75
C LEU A 5 25.76 32.04 -8.16
N GLN A 6 25.16 31.42 -9.18
CA GLN A 6 23.75 31.62 -9.51
C GLN A 6 22.96 31.39 -8.23
N GLN A 7 22.27 32.45 -7.79
CA GLN A 7 21.19 32.37 -6.83
C GLN A 7 20.22 31.33 -7.38
N ILE A 8 20.18 30.14 -6.78
CA ILE A 8 19.14 29.15 -7.08
C ILE A 8 17.87 29.82 -6.57
N ASP A 9 16.96 30.17 -7.48
CA ASP A 9 15.64 30.67 -7.11
C ASP A 9 15.05 29.73 -6.07
N GLU A 10 14.56 30.27 -4.95
CA GLU A 10 13.92 29.48 -3.90
C GLU A 10 12.72 28.73 -4.50
N PHE A 11 12.90 27.43 -4.69
CA PHE A 11 11.84 26.55 -5.19
C PHE A 11 10.82 26.34 -4.07
N THR A 12 9.70 27.04 -4.13
CA THR A 12 8.57 26.81 -3.23
C THR A 12 7.88 25.50 -3.59
N VAL A 13 7.97 24.53 -2.69
CA VAL A 13 7.36 23.20 -2.85
C VAL A 13 5.92 23.22 -2.32
N ASP A 14 4.94 22.90 -3.16
CA ASP A 14 3.59 22.56 -2.69
C ASP A 14 3.64 21.20 -1.95
N PRO A 15 3.36 21.16 -0.63
CA PRO A 15 3.46 19.94 0.17
C PRO A 15 2.54 18.81 -0.32
N LEU A 16 1.39 19.14 -0.92
CA LEU A 16 0.47 18.14 -1.44
C LEU A 16 1.02 17.49 -2.71
N GLN A 17 1.55 18.29 -3.63
CA GLN A 17 2.21 17.79 -4.84
C GLN A 17 3.46 16.98 -4.49
N PHE A 18 4.24 17.43 -3.52
CA PHE A 18 5.43 16.70 -3.06
C PHE A 18 5.07 15.34 -2.43
N ARG A 19 4.08 15.30 -1.53
CA ARG A 19 3.59 14.03 -0.96
C ARG A 19 3.06 13.10 -2.05
N ARG A 20 2.33 13.63 -3.03
CA ARG A 20 1.85 12.87 -4.19
C ARG A 20 3.00 12.29 -5.01
N ALA A 21 4.09 13.05 -5.21
CA ALA A 21 5.29 12.59 -5.89
C ALA A 21 5.99 11.46 -5.11
N LEU A 22 6.14 11.60 -3.79
CA LEU A 22 6.73 10.57 -2.92
C LEU A 22 5.95 9.25 -2.96
N GLY A 23 4.62 9.30 -3.13
CA GLY A 23 3.78 8.11 -3.26
C GLY A 23 4.09 7.20 -4.45
N ASN A 24 4.92 7.62 -5.41
CA ASN A 24 5.39 6.76 -6.50
C ASN A 24 6.50 5.78 -6.07
N PHE A 25 7.15 6.03 -4.94
CA PHE A 25 8.06 5.05 -4.34
C PHE A 25 7.26 4.08 -3.48
N ALA A 26 7.04 2.87 -3.99
CA ALA A 26 6.31 1.83 -3.26
C ALA A 26 7.12 1.33 -2.06
N THR A 27 6.43 1.11 -0.95
CA THR A 27 7.05 0.62 0.30
C THR A 27 6.24 -0.54 0.87
N GLY A 28 6.88 -1.31 1.77
CA GLY A 28 6.11 -2.08 2.75
C GLY A 28 5.39 -1.17 3.74
N VAL A 29 4.53 -1.74 4.57
CA VAL A 29 3.89 -1.05 5.69
C VAL A 29 4.41 -1.62 7.00
N THR A 30 4.77 -0.75 7.94
CA THR A 30 5.22 -1.15 9.27
C THR A 30 4.35 -0.54 10.36
N ILE A 31 4.30 -1.20 11.52
CA ILE A 31 3.88 -0.56 12.77
C ILE A 31 5.09 -0.54 13.69
N VAL A 32 5.54 0.65 14.06
CA VAL A 32 6.61 0.82 15.03
C VAL A 32 6.00 0.95 16.41
N THR A 33 6.50 0.19 17.37
CA THR A 33 5.95 0.09 18.73
C THR A 33 7.03 0.29 19.78
N ALA A 34 6.65 0.87 20.91
CA ALA A 34 7.52 1.01 22.08
C ALA A 34 6.71 0.97 23.37
N GLN A 35 7.40 0.71 24.48
CA GLN A 35 6.85 0.85 25.82
C GLN A 35 7.86 1.62 26.69
N ASN A 36 7.43 2.69 27.37
CA ASN A 36 8.29 3.37 28.34
C ASN A 36 8.35 2.62 29.69
N ALA A 37 9.16 3.13 30.61
CA ALA A 37 9.36 2.54 31.94
C ALA A 37 8.07 2.54 32.78
N GLN A 38 7.17 3.49 32.53
CA GLN A 38 5.88 3.67 33.20
C GLN A 38 4.83 2.66 32.70
N GLY A 39 5.11 1.95 31.60
CA GLY A 39 4.24 0.92 31.05
C GLY A 39 3.34 1.38 29.91
N GLU A 40 3.43 2.66 29.54
CA GLU A 40 2.68 3.26 28.44
C GLU A 40 3.17 2.69 27.11
N LYS A 41 2.23 2.17 26.33
CA LYS A 41 2.50 1.55 25.03
C LYS A 41 2.09 2.49 23.92
N VAL A 42 2.97 2.65 22.94
CA VAL A 42 2.66 3.37 21.71
C VAL A 42 2.87 2.48 20.51
N GLY A 43 2.08 2.74 19.47
CA GLY A 43 2.23 2.14 18.17
C GLY A 43 1.86 3.15 17.08
N VAL A 44 2.66 3.20 16.02
CA VAL A 44 2.51 4.12 14.91
C VAL A 44 2.69 3.36 13.60
N THR A 45 1.67 3.38 12.76
CA THR A 45 1.82 2.94 11.36
C THR A 45 2.77 3.88 10.65
N ALA A 46 3.83 3.33 10.05
CA ALA A 46 4.86 4.08 9.35
C ALA A 46 5.27 3.36 8.06
N ASN A 47 5.52 4.15 7.02
CA ASN A 47 6.07 3.69 5.76
C ASN A 47 7.40 4.41 5.40
N SER A 48 7.96 5.16 6.35
CA SER A 48 9.27 5.83 6.27
C SER A 48 10.45 4.93 6.68
N PHE A 49 10.16 3.66 7.01
CA PHE A 49 11.16 2.67 7.42
C PHE A 49 12.11 2.30 6.27
N ASN A 50 13.40 2.19 6.58
CA ASN A 50 14.38 1.60 5.66
C ASN A 50 15.59 1.00 6.41
N SER A 51 16.37 0.14 5.73
CA SER A 51 17.66 -0.34 6.23
C SER A 51 18.77 0.70 6.01
N VAL A 52 19.79 0.68 6.88
CA VAL A 52 20.90 1.65 6.85
C VAL A 52 22.25 0.95 6.76
N SER A 53 22.49 -0.04 7.62
CA SER A 53 23.78 -0.72 7.72
C SER A 53 23.58 -2.18 8.08
N LEU A 54 24.49 -3.04 7.62
CA LEU A 54 24.54 -4.46 7.98
C LEU A 54 25.44 -4.72 9.19
N ASP A 55 26.58 -4.02 9.30
CA ASP A 55 27.48 -4.11 10.45
C ASP A 55 28.00 -2.71 10.87
N PRO A 56 27.54 -2.17 12.02
CA PRO A 56 26.50 -2.73 12.88
C PRO A 56 25.13 -2.77 12.17
N PRO A 57 24.20 -3.65 12.57
CA PRO A 57 22.90 -3.77 11.92
C PRO A 57 22.00 -2.59 12.32
N LEU A 58 21.86 -1.61 11.42
CA LEU A 58 21.11 -0.38 11.64
C LEU A 58 19.93 -0.26 10.68
N ILE A 59 18.82 0.22 11.21
CA ILE A 59 17.61 0.60 10.51
C ILE A 59 17.19 2.01 10.94
N LEU A 60 16.35 2.66 10.14
CA LEU A 60 15.76 3.94 10.49
C LEU A 60 14.28 4.01 10.14
N TRP A 61 13.60 4.98 10.75
CA TRP A 61 12.28 5.46 10.35
C TRP A 61 12.11 6.91 10.81
N SER A 62 11.08 7.58 10.33
CA SER A 62 10.79 8.99 10.67
C SER A 62 9.41 9.13 11.30
N ILE A 63 9.33 9.90 12.39
CA ILE A 63 8.09 10.22 13.13
C ILE A 63 7.86 11.73 13.16
N ASP A 64 6.62 12.16 12.96
CA ASP A 64 6.21 13.57 13.04
C ASP A 64 6.54 14.14 14.44
N LYS A 65 7.18 15.31 14.48
CA LYS A 65 7.52 16.01 15.74
C LYS A 65 6.30 16.31 16.62
N LYS A 66 5.12 16.44 16.02
CA LYS A 66 3.84 16.68 16.69
C LYS A 66 3.13 15.39 17.09
N SER A 67 3.73 14.22 16.85
CA SER A 67 3.15 12.94 17.25
C SER A 67 3.07 12.83 18.77
N SER A 68 1.87 12.56 19.30
CA SER A 68 1.66 12.28 20.73
C SER A 68 2.42 11.03 21.21
N SER A 69 2.87 10.18 20.30
CA SER A 69 3.65 8.98 20.61
C SER A 69 5.15 9.26 20.77
N PHE A 70 5.65 10.44 20.35
CA PHE A 70 7.09 10.69 20.28
C PHE A 70 7.77 10.62 21.65
N SER A 71 7.17 11.20 22.69
CA SER A 71 7.73 11.18 24.06
C SER A 71 8.02 9.76 24.53
N VAL A 72 7.12 8.81 24.25
CA VAL A 72 7.31 7.39 24.63
C VAL A 72 8.46 6.75 23.84
N PHE A 73 8.63 7.08 22.56
CA PHE A 73 9.79 6.60 21.78
C PHE A 73 11.11 7.22 22.22
N GLU A 74 11.08 8.49 22.66
CA GLU A 74 12.24 9.19 23.20
C GLU A 74 12.66 8.62 24.55
N GLU A 75 11.71 8.34 25.45
CA GLU A 75 11.97 7.76 26.77
C GLU A 75 12.34 6.27 26.69
N ALA A 76 11.72 5.51 25.79
CA ALA A 76 12.00 4.09 25.66
C ALA A 76 13.42 3.82 25.16
N THR A 77 14.06 2.81 25.75
CA THR A 77 15.40 2.34 25.34
C THR A 77 15.34 1.45 24.11
N HIS A 78 14.19 0.81 23.87
CA HIS A 78 13.96 -0.12 22.76
C HIS A 78 12.63 0.16 22.07
N PHE A 79 12.57 -0.22 20.79
CA PHE A 79 11.35 -0.23 19.99
C PHE A 79 11.34 -1.47 19.08
N ALA A 80 10.18 -1.85 18.58
CA ALA A 80 10.05 -2.91 17.58
C ALA A 80 9.46 -2.37 16.27
N VAL A 81 9.99 -2.83 15.14
CA VAL A 81 9.42 -2.57 13.81
C VAL A 81 8.72 -3.83 13.34
N ASN A 82 7.40 -3.78 13.23
CA ASN A 82 6.54 -4.88 12.80
C ASN A 82 6.19 -4.70 11.32
N ILE A 83 6.79 -5.48 10.42
CA ILE A 83 6.47 -5.44 8.98
C ILE A 83 5.17 -6.20 8.74
N LEU A 84 4.13 -5.50 8.28
CA LEU A 84 2.81 -6.06 8.13
C LEU A 84 2.72 -7.00 6.92
N SER A 85 1.99 -8.10 7.08
CA SER A 85 1.60 -8.98 5.99
C SER A 85 0.35 -8.47 5.26
N GLY A 86 0.11 -8.95 4.04
CA GLY A 86 -0.97 -8.50 3.18
C GLY A 86 -2.38 -8.65 3.76
N THR A 87 -2.56 -9.47 4.81
CA THR A 87 -3.84 -9.66 5.51
C THR A 87 -4.07 -8.67 6.67
N GLN A 88 -3.11 -7.79 6.97
CA GLN A 88 -3.13 -6.93 8.16
C GLN A 88 -3.52 -5.47 7.88
N ILE A 89 -4.36 -5.23 6.86
CA ILE A 89 -4.87 -3.89 6.52
C ILE A 89 -5.57 -3.23 7.71
N GLU A 90 -6.42 -3.97 8.43
CA GLU A 90 -7.14 -3.42 9.59
C GLU A 90 -6.21 -2.98 10.71
N LEU A 91 -5.11 -3.71 10.92
CA LEU A 91 -4.10 -3.35 11.91
C LEU A 91 -3.39 -2.04 11.53
N SER A 92 -3.02 -1.90 10.25
CA SER A 92 -2.46 -0.65 9.71
C SER A 92 -3.41 0.53 9.91
N ASN A 93 -4.69 0.34 9.62
CA ASN A 93 -5.74 1.36 9.80
C ASN A 93 -5.94 1.72 11.26
N LYS A 94 -5.94 0.73 12.17
CA LYS A 94 -6.07 0.97 13.61
C LYS A 94 -4.90 1.76 14.17
N PHE A 95 -3.67 1.40 13.82
CA PHE A 95 -2.47 2.02 14.37
C PHE A 95 -2.12 3.38 13.75
N SER A 96 -2.80 3.79 12.68
CA SER A 96 -2.71 5.15 12.10
C SER A 96 -3.70 6.14 12.73
N ARG A 97 -4.76 5.68 13.41
CA ARG A 97 -5.74 6.53 14.10
C ARG A 97 -5.13 7.16 15.37
N ARG A 98 -5.69 8.29 15.79
CA ARG A 98 -5.34 8.99 17.04
C ARG A 98 -6.45 8.77 18.08
N ASN A 99 -6.13 8.95 19.37
CA ASN A 99 -7.10 9.00 20.48
C ASN A 99 -7.96 7.73 20.65
N ILE A 100 -7.43 6.56 20.30
CA ILE A 100 -8.05 5.25 20.59
C ILE A 100 -7.06 4.36 21.33
N ASP A 101 -7.56 3.40 22.09
CA ASP A 101 -6.71 2.31 22.58
C ASP A 101 -6.36 1.37 21.42
N LYS A 102 -5.16 1.56 20.87
CA LYS A 102 -4.66 0.77 19.73
C LYS A 102 -4.37 -0.68 20.10
N PHE A 103 -4.13 -0.97 21.38
CA PHE A 103 -3.71 -2.29 21.86
C PHE A 103 -4.87 -3.12 22.42
N ALA A 104 -6.00 -2.51 22.78
CA ALA A 104 -7.24 -3.23 23.08
C ALA A 104 -7.60 -4.18 21.92
N ASP A 105 -7.89 -5.45 22.18
CA ASP A 105 -8.20 -6.46 21.13
C ASP A 105 -7.10 -6.60 20.05
N THR A 106 -5.85 -6.37 20.40
CA THR A 106 -4.70 -6.64 19.52
C THR A 106 -3.78 -7.64 20.19
N ASN A 107 -3.55 -8.76 19.52
CA ASN A 107 -2.62 -9.77 20.00
C ASN A 107 -1.17 -9.28 19.81
N PHE A 108 -0.44 -9.22 20.91
CA PHE A 108 0.98 -8.90 20.90
C PHE A 108 1.71 -9.62 22.03
N GLN A 109 3.01 -9.76 21.86
CA GLN A 109 3.94 -10.25 22.86
C GLN A 109 4.93 -9.13 23.22
N LEU A 110 5.62 -9.24 24.36
CA LEU A 110 6.62 -8.26 24.75
C LEU A 110 8.02 -8.73 24.32
N GLY A 111 8.67 -7.94 23.47
CA GLY A 111 10.04 -8.15 23.03
C GLY A 111 11.10 -7.50 23.92
N ALA A 112 12.29 -7.28 23.35
CA ALA A 112 13.39 -6.54 23.95
C ALA A 112 12.93 -5.16 24.45
N GLY A 113 13.34 -4.81 25.66
CA GLY A 113 12.92 -3.58 26.33
C GLY A 113 11.41 -3.42 26.46
N ARG A 114 10.65 -4.52 26.44
CA ARG A 114 9.18 -4.55 26.51
C ARG A 114 8.46 -3.89 25.33
N ALA A 115 9.13 -3.69 24.19
CA ALA A 115 8.47 -3.21 22.98
C ALA A 115 7.43 -4.25 22.48
N PRO A 116 6.17 -3.87 22.20
CA PRO A 116 5.16 -4.80 21.71
C PRO A 116 5.50 -5.38 20.32
N ILE A 117 5.45 -6.70 20.18
CA ILE A 117 5.61 -7.44 18.92
C ILE A 117 4.25 -7.97 18.49
N LEU A 118 3.81 -7.60 17.29
CA LEU A 118 2.51 -7.98 16.75
C LEU A 118 2.57 -9.35 16.06
N GLU A 119 1.54 -10.17 16.24
CA GLU A 119 1.46 -11.49 15.61
C GLU A 119 1.22 -11.40 14.10
N ASN A 120 1.51 -12.49 13.37
CA ASN A 120 1.24 -12.65 11.93
C ASN A 120 1.91 -11.63 10.99
N CYS A 121 2.91 -10.89 11.48
CA CYS A 121 3.76 -10.02 10.67
C CYS A 121 4.61 -10.82 9.67
N SER A 122 5.01 -10.18 8.57
CA SER A 122 5.98 -10.72 7.61
C SER A 122 7.37 -10.83 8.22
N ALA A 123 7.78 -9.83 9.00
CA ALA A 123 9.01 -9.82 9.77
C ALA A 123 8.89 -8.86 10.96
N VAL A 124 9.74 -9.03 11.97
CA VAL A 124 9.83 -8.14 13.13
C VAL A 124 11.29 -7.85 13.45
N PHE A 125 11.63 -6.59 13.69
CA PHE A 125 12.95 -6.16 14.15
C PHE A 125 12.86 -5.53 15.54
N GLU A 126 13.49 -6.14 16.53
CA GLU A 126 13.62 -5.58 17.87
C GLU A 126 14.90 -4.75 17.93
N CYS A 127 14.77 -3.47 18.29
CA CYS A 127 15.82 -2.48 18.15
C CYS A 127 16.11 -1.79 19.48
N GLN A 128 17.38 -1.60 19.79
CA GLN A 128 17.81 -0.60 20.77
C GLN A 128 17.86 0.77 20.07
N ARG A 129 17.30 1.82 20.68
CA ARG A 129 17.39 3.17 20.13
C ARG A 129 18.85 3.60 20.10
N TYR A 130 19.35 3.90 18.90
CA TYR A 130 20.76 4.21 18.64
C TYR A 130 20.98 5.71 18.58
N GLN A 131 20.16 6.44 17.81
CA GLN A 131 20.26 7.88 17.65
C GLN A 131 18.91 8.48 17.26
N VAL A 132 18.68 9.74 17.61
CA VAL A 132 17.57 10.56 17.11
C VAL A 132 18.18 11.77 16.43
N ILE A 133 17.76 12.06 15.20
CA ILE A 133 18.32 13.11 14.34
C ILE A 133 17.21 14.04 13.86
N GLU A 134 17.52 15.33 13.78
CA GLU A 134 16.67 16.36 13.18
C GLU A 134 16.38 16.06 11.70
N GLY A 135 15.12 16.02 11.31
CA GLY A 135 14.66 15.71 9.95
C GLY A 135 13.58 16.66 9.43
N GLY A 136 13.76 17.97 9.63
CA GLY A 136 12.76 18.98 9.26
C GLY A 136 11.56 18.96 10.22
N ASP A 137 10.36 18.64 9.71
CA ASP A 137 9.14 18.48 10.52
C ASP A 137 9.02 17.09 11.19
N HIS A 138 9.99 16.19 10.95
CA HIS A 138 10.09 14.86 11.56
C HIS A 138 11.37 14.70 12.39
N TRP A 139 11.33 13.73 13.31
CA TRP A 139 12.51 13.13 13.91
C TRP A 139 12.87 11.84 13.17
N ILE A 140 14.14 11.69 12.79
CA ILE A 140 14.68 10.43 12.25
C ILE A 140 15.19 9.60 13.43
N ILE A 141 14.59 8.43 13.65
CA ILE A 141 15.00 7.51 14.71
C ILE A 141 15.79 6.37 14.08
N ILE A 142 17.05 6.23 14.49
CA ILE A 142 17.93 5.12 14.13
C ILE A 142 17.89 4.07 15.23
N GLY A 143 17.67 2.81 14.86
CA GLY A 143 17.69 1.66 15.75
C GLY A 143 18.83 0.71 15.40
N LYS A 144 19.53 0.21 16.42
CA LYS A 144 20.42 -0.94 16.29
C LYS A 144 19.61 -2.20 16.53
N VAL A 145 19.54 -3.07 15.53
CA VAL A 145 18.80 -4.34 15.63
C VAL A 145 19.54 -5.27 16.60
N VAL A 146 18.84 -5.74 17.62
CA VAL A 146 19.37 -6.67 18.65
C VAL A 146 18.76 -8.06 18.53
N ARG A 147 17.59 -8.19 17.90
CA ARG A 147 16.92 -9.45 17.56
C ARG A 147 16.00 -9.23 16.37
N PHE A 148 15.77 -10.24 15.54
CA PHE A 148 14.78 -10.18 14.47
C PHE A 148 14.09 -11.54 14.26
N HIS A 149 12.91 -11.50 13.65
CA HIS A 149 12.11 -12.65 13.27
C HIS A 149 11.73 -12.53 11.80
N ASP A 150 12.11 -13.50 10.98
CA ASP A 150 11.71 -13.59 9.58
C ASP A 150 10.67 -14.72 9.44
N GLN A 151 9.52 -14.38 8.86
CA GLN A 151 8.39 -15.30 8.71
C GLN A 151 8.01 -15.53 7.25
N GLY A 152 8.62 -14.79 6.30
CA GLY A 152 8.41 -14.98 4.86
C GLY A 152 6.97 -14.74 4.34
N ARG A 153 6.05 -14.19 5.14
CA ARG A 153 4.67 -13.91 4.68
C ARG A 153 4.66 -12.80 3.63
N SER A 154 3.80 -12.90 2.62
CA SER A 154 3.62 -11.83 1.62
C SER A 154 3.31 -10.49 2.29
N PRO A 155 4.06 -9.41 2.00
CA PRO A 155 3.95 -8.15 2.72
C PRO A 155 2.75 -7.32 2.25
N LEU A 156 2.26 -6.45 3.13
CA LEU A 156 1.37 -5.37 2.76
C LEU A 156 2.18 -4.27 2.05
N VAL A 157 1.74 -3.87 0.86
CA VAL A 157 2.39 -2.82 0.07
C VAL A 157 1.57 -1.54 0.13
N TYR A 158 2.25 -0.40 0.18
CA TYR A 158 1.63 0.92 0.05
C TYR A 158 2.24 1.66 -1.14
N HIS A 159 1.38 2.12 -2.04
CA HIS A 159 1.77 2.81 -3.27
C HIS A 159 0.65 3.74 -3.74
N GLN A 160 1.00 4.98 -4.12
CA GLN A 160 0.08 6.01 -4.59
C GLN A 160 -1.18 6.19 -3.73
N GLY A 161 -1.02 6.25 -2.41
CA GLY A 161 -2.13 6.49 -1.48
C GLY A 161 -2.99 5.27 -1.16
N ALA A 162 -2.65 4.09 -1.69
CA ALA A 162 -3.48 2.90 -1.57
C ALA A 162 -2.69 1.66 -1.13
N TYR A 163 -3.38 0.74 -0.46
CA TYR A 163 -2.82 -0.58 -0.19
C TYR A 163 -2.83 -1.45 -1.46
N SER A 164 -1.80 -2.28 -1.57
CA SER A 164 -1.58 -3.20 -2.69
C SER A 164 -0.87 -4.47 -2.20
N CYS A 165 -0.58 -5.37 -3.13
CA CYS A 165 0.14 -6.62 -2.88
C CYS A 165 1.31 -6.78 -3.86
N VAL A 166 2.28 -7.62 -3.49
CA VAL A 166 3.36 -8.01 -4.39
C VAL A 166 2.81 -9.00 -5.42
N MET A 167 3.02 -8.71 -6.70
CA MET A 167 2.74 -9.67 -7.77
C MET A 167 3.89 -10.70 -7.84
N PRO A 168 3.61 -12.00 -7.65
CA PRO A 168 4.65 -13.01 -7.73
C PRO A 168 5.09 -13.24 -9.19
N HIS A 169 6.34 -13.70 -9.33
CA HIS A 169 7.03 -14.04 -10.57
C HIS A 169 7.39 -12.84 -11.46
N PRO A 170 8.69 -12.62 -11.77
CA PRO A 170 9.07 -11.63 -12.76
C PRO A 170 8.53 -12.03 -14.14
N SER A 171 8.32 -11.04 -15.00
CA SER A 171 8.08 -11.34 -16.42
C SER A 171 9.31 -12.03 -17.00
N LEU A 172 9.21 -13.32 -17.25
CA LEU A 172 10.16 -14.02 -18.09
C LEU A 172 9.92 -13.56 -19.52
N GLN A 173 10.89 -12.84 -20.09
CA GLN A 173 10.96 -12.70 -21.54
C GLN A 173 11.28 -14.09 -22.09
N VAL A 174 10.25 -14.80 -22.55
CA VAL A 174 10.45 -16.07 -23.26
C VAL A 174 11.12 -15.70 -24.58
N LYS A 175 12.43 -15.94 -24.70
CA LYS A 175 13.07 -15.98 -26.02
C LYS A 175 12.36 -17.10 -26.79
N GLN A 176 11.73 -16.76 -27.91
CA GLN A 176 11.31 -17.76 -28.90
C GLN A 176 12.59 -18.37 -29.48
N THR A 177 13.15 -19.39 -28.82
CA THR A 177 14.12 -20.26 -29.48
C THR A 177 13.33 -21.20 -30.38
N GLU A 178 13.29 -20.87 -31.67
CA GLU A 178 13.19 -21.86 -32.73
C GLU A 178 14.44 -22.76 -32.63
N GLN A 179 14.44 -23.73 -31.71
CA GLN A 179 15.44 -24.78 -31.73
C GLN A 179 14.90 -26.02 -31.02
N SER A 180 14.50 -26.96 -31.89
CA SER A 180 14.35 -28.38 -31.66
C SER A 180 15.37 -28.95 -30.68
N GLY A 181 14.89 -29.60 -29.61
CA GLY A 181 15.62 -30.70 -28.97
C GLY A 181 16.11 -30.53 -27.54
N VAL A 182 15.76 -29.46 -26.81
CA VAL A 182 16.16 -29.32 -25.39
C VAL A 182 14.96 -29.54 -24.46
N ASP A 183 15.11 -30.47 -23.51
CA ASP A 183 14.15 -30.97 -22.53
C ASP A 183 12.92 -30.06 -22.24
N GLN A 184 11.79 -30.44 -22.84
CA GLN A 184 10.48 -29.79 -22.67
C GLN A 184 9.90 -29.93 -21.26
N THR A 185 10.52 -30.72 -20.38
CA THR A 185 9.99 -31.10 -19.07
C THR A 185 9.95 -29.91 -18.10
N HIS A 186 10.98 -29.07 -18.02
CA HIS A 186 10.96 -27.91 -17.11
C HIS A 186 10.21 -26.69 -17.68
N TYR A 187 10.25 -26.48 -19.00
CA TYR A 187 9.58 -25.35 -19.66
C TYR A 187 8.07 -25.53 -19.82
N GLY A 188 7.60 -26.77 -20.02
CA GLY A 188 6.19 -27.09 -20.21
C GLY A 188 5.33 -26.94 -18.95
N HIS A 189 5.90 -27.21 -17.77
CA HIS A 189 5.15 -27.13 -16.51
C HIS A 189 4.76 -25.70 -16.11
N LEU A 190 5.64 -24.71 -16.32
CA LEU A 190 5.31 -23.30 -16.05
C LEU A 190 4.32 -22.74 -17.07
N TYR A 191 4.42 -23.14 -18.34
CA TYR A 191 3.56 -22.62 -19.41
C TYR A 191 2.09 -22.98 -19.23
N ASN A 192 1.80 -24.14 -18.64
CA ASN A 192 0.45 -24.61 -18.33
C ASN A 192 0.09 -24.46 -16.84
N ASN A 193 0.94 -23.83 -16.03
CA ASN A 193 0.63 -23.58 -14.62
C ASN A 193 -0.40 -22.44 -14.52
N VAL A 194 -1.56 -22.74 -13.94
CA VAL A 194 -2.69 -21.79 -13.82
C VAL A 194 -2.28 -20.52 -13.07
N CYS A 195 -1.56 -20.63 -11.96
CA CYS A 195 -1.11 -19.47 -11.17
C CYS A 195 -0.18 -18.55 -11.97
N TYR A 196 0.74 -19.14 -12.75
CA TYR A 196 1.62 -18.38 -13.64
C TYR A 196 0.86 -17.70 -14.79
N LEU A 197 -0.13 -18.37 -15.38
CA LEU A 197 -0.97 -17.79 -16.42
C LEU A 197 -1.86 -16.66 -15.87
N MET A 198 -2.41 -16.80 -14.66
CA MET A 198 -3.18 -15.76 -13.99
C MET A 198 -2.33 -14.52 -13.70
N SER A 199 -1.10 -14.69 -13.18
CA SER A 199 -0.21 -13.54 -12.94
C SER A 199 0.17 -12.82 -14.23
N ARG A 200 0.42 -13.57 -15.31
CA ARG A 200 0.66 -12.98 -16.65
C ARG A 200 -0.55 -12.26 -17.21
N ALA A 201 -1.74 -12.85 -17.11
CA ALA A 201 -2.99 -12.24 -17.59
C ALA A 201 -3.26 -10.94 -16.84
N PHE A 202 -3.14 -10.96 -15.51
CA PHE A 202 -3.31 -9.77 -14.68
C PHE A 202 -2.27 -8.67 -15.01
N LYS A 203 -1.01 -9.04 -15.28
CA LYS A 203 0.02 -8.08 -15.70
C LYS A 203 -0.26 -7.48 -17.08
N ALA A 204 -0.70 -8.30 -18.05
CA ALA A 204 -1.06 -7.81 -19.38
C ALA A 204 -2.23 -6.82 -19.28
N TYR A 205 -3.25 -7.16 -18.47
CA TYR A 205 -4.36 -6.29 -18.17
C TYR A 205 -3.91 -4.96 -17.54
N GLN A 206 -3.02 -5.00 -16.53
CA GLN A 206 -2.47 -3.79 -15.92
C GLN A 206 -1.70 -2.90 -16.92
N THR A 207 -0.93 -3.52 -17.83
CA THR A 207 -0.12 -2.78 -18.82
C THR A 207 -1.00 -2.02 -19.81
N ASP A 208 -2.19 -2.52 -20.11
CA ASP A 208 -3.15 -1.85 -20.98
C ASP A 208 -4.05 -0.86 -20.21
N TYR A 209 -4.55 -1.25 -19.04
CA TYR A 209 -5.48 -0.46 -18.23
C TYR A 209 -4.82 0.76 -17.57
N ILE A 210 -3.67 0.60 -16.91
CA ILE A 210 -3.06 1.68 -16.10
C ILE A 210 -2.74 2.92 -16.95
N PRO A 211 -2.16 2.82 -18.17
CA PRO A 211 -1.92 4.00 -18.99
C PRO A 211 -3.21 4.73 -19.40
N LYS A 212 -4.28 3.98 -19.74
CA LYS A 212 -5.58 4.54 -20.09
C LYS A 212 -6.24 5.22 -18.88
N GLN A 213 -6.16 4.60 -17.70
CA GLN A 213 -6.60 5.20 -16.44
C GLN A 213 -5.81 6.48 -16.15
N MET A 214 -4.48 6.49 -16.28
CA MET A 214 -3.67 7.68 -16.04
C MET A 214 -3.97 8.80 -17.05
N ALA A 215 -4.29 8.47 -18.29
CA ALA A 215 -4.69 9.44 -19.32
C ALA A 215 -6.03 10.14 -18.98
N SER A 216 -6.88 9.53 -18.15
CA SER A 216 -8.10 10.18 -17.64
C SER A 216 -7.83 11.30 -16.62
N GLY A 217 -6.59 11.41 -16.11
CA GLY A 217 -6.19 12.42 -15.12
C GLY A 217 -6.27 11.95 -13.67
N PHE A 218 -6.97 10.84 -13.40
CA PHE A 218 -7.09 10.25 -12.06
C PHE A 218 -5.91 9.32 -11.72
N ARG A 219 -5.52 9.28 -10.44
CA ARG A 219 -4.58 8.28 -9.91
C ARG A 219 -5.37 7.13 -9.28
N THR A 220 -4.61 6.18 -8.77
CA THR A 220 -5.14 4.97 -8.15
C THR A 220 -6.16 5.27 -7.06
N SER A 221 -5.90 6.23 -6.16
CA SER A 221 -6.78 6.51 -5.04
C SER A 221 -8.11 7.17 -5.45
N GLU A 222 -8.08 8.15 -6.36
CA GLU A 222 -9.31 8.81 -6.83
C GLU A 222 -10.16 7.85 -7.67
N SER A 223 -9.53 7.08 -8.58
CA SER A 223 -10.25 6.09 -9.39
C SER A 223 -10.89 4.99 -8.54
N ARG A 224 -10.17 4.46 -7.53
CA ARG A 224 -10.76 3.43 -6.67
C ARG A 224 -11.96 3.97 -5.88
N LEU A 225 -11.87 5.19 -5.35
CA LEU A 225 -12.99 5.83 -4.65
C LEU A 225 -14.19 6.03 -5.59
N LEU A 226 -13.98 6.52 -6.81
CA LEU A 226 -15.04 6.64 -7.82
C LEU A 226 -15.72 5.30 -8.13
N LEU A 227 -14.95 4.25 -8.39
CA LEU A 227 -15.46 2.93 -8.75
C LEU A 227 -16.26 2.28 -7.61
N VAL A 228 -15.77 2.37 -6.36
CA VAL A 228 -16.45 1.81 -5.18
C VAL A 228 -17.72 2.59 -4.81
N LEU A 229 -17.73 3.92 -4.96
CA LEU A 229 -18.95 4.68 -4.76
C LEU A 229 -19.99 4.40 -5.85
N ALA A 230 -19.55 4.14 -7.09
CA ALA A 230 -20.42 3.80 -8.21
C ALA A 230 -21.01 2.39 -8.12
N SER A 231 -20.31 1.43 -7.51
CA SER A 231 -20.84 0.07 -7.28
C SER A 231 -21.97 0.03 -6.24
N GLY A 232 -22.16 1.10 -5.47
CA GLY A 232 -23.19 1.19 -4.43
C GLY A 232 -22.94 0.28 -3.22
N THR A 233 -21.73 -0.29 -3.10
CA THR A 233 -21.37 -1.19 -2.00
C THR A 233 -20.94 -0.43 -0.74
N ALA A 234 -20.47 0.81 -0.90
CA ALA A 234 -20.09 1.67 0.22
C ALA A 234 -21.32 2.15 1.00
N SER A 235 -21.46 1.67 2.25
CA SER A 235 -22.62 1.96 3.10
C SER A 235 -22.41 3.15 4.04
N SER A 236 -21.16 3.50 4.34
CA SER A 236 -20.79 4.62 5.22
C SER A 236 -19.36 5.08 4.94
N LYS A 237 -19.00 6.30 5.38
CA LYS A 237 -17.60 6.77 5.34
C LYS A 237 -16.66 5.86 6.13
N GLU A 238 -17.12 5.30 7.24
CA GLU A 238 -16.31 4.47 8.15
C GLU A 238 -15.87 3.15 7.51
N ASP A 239 -16.67 2.62 6.58
CA ASP A 239 -16.40 1.38 5.85
C ASP A 239 -15.43 1.57 4.66
N LEU A 240 -15.30 2.80 4.13
CA LEU A 240 -14.51 3.07 2.93
C LEU A 240 -13.04 2.63 3.01
N PRO A 241 -12.32 2.77 4.14
CA PRO A 241 -10.94 2.27 4.22
C PRO A 241 -10.81 0.78 3.95
N ARG A 242 -11.83 -0.01 4.35
CA ARG A 242 -11.91 -1.44 4.08
C ARG A 242 -12.25 -1.69 2.61
N ASP A 243 -13.33 -1.07 2.13
CA ASP A 243 -13.89 -1.37 0.81
C ASP A 243 -12.98 -0.91 -0.34
N ILE A 244 -12.18 0.14 -0.12
CA ILE A 244 -11.26 0.69 -1.12
C ILE A 244 -9.80 0.22 -0.89
N ALA A 245 -9.54 -0.41 0.26
CA ALA A 245 -8.20 -0.75 0.75
C ALA A 245 -7.26 0.47 0.72
N MET A 246 -7.65 1.54 1.42
CA MET A 246 -6.87 2.78 1.55
C MET A 246 -6.94 3.31 2.99
N PRO A 247 -5.92 4.01 3.50
CA PRO A 247 -6.02 4.72 4.77
C PRO A 247 -7.10 5.80 4.73
N MET A 248 -7.78 6.05 5.85
CA MET A 248 -8.85 7.05 5.94
C MET A 248 -8.40 8.44 5.46
N GLN A 249 -7.19 8.86 5.83
CA GLN A 249 -6.64 10.15 5.40
C GLN A 249 -6.50 10.29 3.87
N GLU A 250 -6.22 9.20 3.17
CA GLU A 250 -6.15 9.20 1.70
C GLU A 250 -7.55 9.12 1.07
N VAL A 251 -8.50 8.47 1.73
CA VAL A 251 -9.93 8.50 1.35
C VAL A 251 -10.44 9.94 1.42
N GLU A 252 -10.25 10.63 2.55
CA GLU A 252 -10.66 12.03 2.77
C GLU A 252 -10.01 12.96 1.74
N ARG A 253 -8.69 12.86 1.53
CA ARG A 253 -7.99 13.66 0.53
C ARG A 253 -8.51 13.41 -0.89
N SER A 254 -8.72 12.14 -1.26
CA SER A 254 -9.26 11.80 -2.58
C SER A 254 -10.68 12.36 -2.73
N ALA A 255 -11.50 12.32 -1.67
CA ALA A 255 -12.83 12.91 -1.68
C ALA A 255 -12.80 14.43 -1.85
N GLU A 256 -11.85 15.14 -1.21
CA GLU A 256 -11.66 16.58 -1.40
C GLU A 256 -11.31 16.95 -2.85
N ILE A 257 -10.41 16.19 -3.47
CA ILE A 257 -10.04 16.38 -4.89
C ILE A 257 -11.27 16.16 -5.78
N LEU A 258 -11.98 15.04 -5.61
CA LEU A 258 -13.17 14.72 -6.40
C LEU A 258 -14.31 15.73 -6.18
N LYS A 259 -14.45 16.26 -4.96
CA LYS A 259 -15.41 17.33 -4.63
C LYS A 259 -15.04 18.63 -5.34
N PHE A 260 -13.76 19.02 -5.33
CA PHE A 260 -13.27 20.19 -6.05
C PHE A 260 -13.53 20.08 -7.57
N GLU A 261 -13.41 18.88 -8.13
CA GLU A 261 -13.72 18.62 -9.55
C GLU A 261 -15.22 18.48 -9.87
N GLY A 262 -16.08 18.59 -8.85
CA GLY A 262 -17.54 18.49 -8.97
C GLY A 262 -18.05 17.07 -9.23
N LEU A 263 -17.26 16.04 -8.88
CA LEU A 263 -17.58 14.62 -9.09
C LEU A 263 -18.24 13.99 -7.86
N LEU A 264 -18.04 14.58 -6.69
CA LEU A 264 -18.45 14.01 -5.40
C LEU A 264 -19.14 15.07 -4.54
N VAL A 265 -20.18 14.64 -3.81
CA VAL A 265 -20.85 15.39 -2.75
C VAL A 265 -20.56 14.74 -1.41
N ASP A 266 -20.29 15.59 -0.44
CA ASP A 266 -19.97 15.20 0.92
C ASP A 266 -21.17 15.45 1.83
N HIS A 267 -21.77 14.36 2.32
CA HIS A 267 -22.80 14.39 3.36
C HIS A 267 -22.19 13.91 4.67
N ASP A 268 -22.84 14.18 5.80
CA ASP A 268 -22.28 13.88 7.14
C ASP A 268 -21.71 12.45 7.26
N ASN A 269 -22.48 11.42 6.89
CA ASN A 269 -22.08 10.02 7.04
C ASN A 269 -21.71 9.28 5.74
N LEU A 270 -21.87 9.89 4.57
CA LEU A 270 -21.62 9.22 3.29
C LEU A 270 -21.08 10.17 2.22
N TYR A 271 -20.29 9.62 1.30
CA TYR A 271 -19.96 10.29 0.05
C TYR A 271 -20.91 9.81 -1.04
N ALA A 272 -21.43 10.74 -1.84
CA ALA A 272 -22.29 10.43 -2.98
C ALA A 272 -21.70 10.98 -4.26
N LEU A 273 -21.79 10.23 -5.35
CA LEU A 273 -21.39 10.73 -6.67
C LEU A 273 -22.43 11.69 -7.22
N THR A 274 -21.96 12.78 -7.81
CA THR A 274 -22.80 13.61 -8.70
C THR A 274 -23.11 12.86 -9.99
N GLU A 275 -24.02 13.36 -10.82
CA GLU A 275 -24.23 12.78 -12.17
C GLU A 275 -22.94 12.79 -13.00
N LYS A 276 -22.13 13.86 -12.90
CA LYS A 276 -20.79 13.93 -13.52
C LYS A 276 -19.86 12.85 -12.95
N GLY A 277 -19.90 12.62 -11.63
CA GLY A 277 -19.15 11.56 -10.96
C GLY A 277 -19.54 10.16 -11.45
N LYS A 278 -20.84 9.87 -11.57
CA LYS A 278 -21.35 8.60 -12.09
C LYS A 278 -20.91 8.36 -13.54
N GLN A 279 -21.01 9.38 -14.40
CA GLN A 279 -20.54 9.31 -15.79
C GLN A 279 -19.03 9.03 -15.86
N THR A 280 -18.26 9.69 -15.00
CA THR A 280 -16.80 9.49 -14.91
C THR A 280 -16.46 8.08 -14.43
N ALA A 281 -17.16 7.56 -13.43
CA ALA A 281 -17.00 6.20 -12.96
C ALA A 281 -17.36 5.18 -14.04
N GLN A 282 -18.45 5.40 -14.79
CA GLN A 282 -18.82 4.55 -15.93
C GLN A 282 -17.73 4.56 -17.00
N TYR A 283 -17.17 5.72 -17.32
CA TYR A 283 -16.04 5.80 -18.25
C TYR A 283 -14.82 5.02 -17.77
N LEU A 284 -14.52 5.03 -16.47
CA LEU A 284 -13.44 4.22 -15.89
C LEU A 284 -13.75 2.71 -15.95
N PHE A 285 -15.00 2.31 -15.71
CA PHE A 285 -15.44 0.92 -15.92
C PHE A 285 -15.28 0.50 -17.39
N ASP A 286 -15.69 1.35 -18.34
CA ASP A 286 -15.58 1.04 -19.76
C ASP A 286 -14.10 0.89 -20.19
N ILE A 287 -13.19 1.69 -19.63
CA ILE A 287 -11.74 1.54 -19.83
C ILE A 287 -11.25 0.20 -19.29
N ALA A 288 -11.64 -0.15 -18.05
CA ALA A 288 -11.31 -1.42 -17.42
C ALA A 288 -11.85 -2.60 -18.25
N ASP A 289 -13.05 -2.47 -18.78
CA ASP A 289 -13.71 -3.51 -19.55
C ASP A 289 -13.22 -3.59 -21.00
N SER A 290 -12.63 -2.51 -21.53
CA SER A 290 -12.16 -2.46 -22.92
C SER A 290 -11.21 -3.60 -23.28
N HIS A 291 -10.27 -3.92 -22.38
CA HIS A 291 -9.30 -5.00 -22.58
C HIS A 291 -9.97 -6.37 -22.64
N GLN A 292 -10.81 -6.68 -21.65
CA GLN A 292 -11.51 -7.97 -21.63
C GLN A 292 -12.48 -8.09 -22.80
N ASN A 293 -13.18 -7.01 -23.16
CA ASN A 293 -14.10 -6.99 -24.29
C ASN A 293 -13.39 -7.30 -25.59
N GLU A 294 -12.20 -6.74 -25.82
CA GLU A 294 -11.38 -7.03 -26.99
C GLU A 294 -10.88 -8.48 -27.03
N VAL A 295 -10.34 -8.98 -25.92
CA VAL A 295 -9.87 -10.37 -25.79
C VAL A 295 -11.03 -11.37 -25.97
N PHE A 296 -12.21 -11.04 -25.46
CA PHE A 296 -13.39 -11.88 -25.50
C PHE A 296 -14.19 -11.84 -26.80
N LYS A 297 -13.87 -10.97 -27.77
CA LYS A 297 -14.56 -10.90 -29.08
C LYS A 297 -14.61 -12.24 -29.82
N LYS A 298 -13.61 -13.10 -29.60
CA LYS A 298 -13.49 -14.41 -30.27
C LYS A 298 -14.16 -15.57 -29.53
N TYR A 299 -14.79 -15.31 -28.39
CA TYR A 299 -15.43 -16.34 -27.55
C TYR A 299 -16.95 -16.12 -27.49
N SER A 300 -17.72 -17.20 -27.41
CA SER A 300 -19.17 -17.14 -27.21
C SER A 300 -19.53 -16.64 -25.81
N GLU A 301 -20.75 -16.13 -25.60
CA GLU A 301 -21.24 -15.75 -24.27
C GLU A 301 -21.21 -16.91 -23.28
N GLU A 302 -21.48 -18.13 -23.74
CA GLU A 302 -21.37 -19.34 -22.92
C GLU A 302 -19.93 -19.56 -22.42
N GLN A 303 -18.93 -19.43 -23.30
CA GLN A 303 -17.52 -19.57 -22.93
C GLN A 303 -17.08 -18.49 -21.94
N LYS A 304 -17.54 -17.24 -22.12
CA LYS A 304 -17.26 -16.14 -21.20
C LYS A 304 -17.84 -16.41 -19.81
N ASN A 305 -19.09 -16.86 -19.75
CA ASN A 305 -19.76 -17.21 -18.50
C ASN A 305 -19.04 -18.36 -17.78
N ILE A 306 -18.66 -19.42 -18.50
CA ILE A 306 -17.87 -20.52 -17.92
C ILE A 306 -16.55 -20.00 -17.34
N PHE A 307 -15.83 -19.16 -18.08
CA PHE A 307 -14.56 -18.60 -17.60
C PHE A 307 -14.73 -17.76 -16.32
N ILE A 308 -15.75 -16.90 -16.27
CA ILE A 308 -16.05 -16.08 -15.08
C ILE A 308 -16.41 -16.98 -13.89
N THR A 309 -17.22 -18.01 -14.08
CA THR A 309 -17.56 -18.99 -13.03
C THR A 309 -16.31 -19.69 -12.51
N MET A 310 -15.44 -20.18 -13.40
CA MET A 310 -14.19 -20.81 -12.97
C MET A 310 -13.29 -19.86 -12.18
N LEU A 311 -13.19 -18.58 -12.57
CA LEU A 311 -12.44 -17.58 -11.82
C LEU A 311 -13.03 -17.31 -10.43
N ARG A 312 -14.36 -17.25 -10.33
CA ARG A 312 -15.08 -17.13 -9.05
C ARG A 312 -14.80 -18.31 -8.12
N ASP A 313 -14.84 -19.53 -8.65
CA ASP A 313 -14.51 -20.75 -7.92
C ASP A 313 -13.05 -20.74 -7.42
N PHE A 314 -12.10 -20.35 -8.28
CA PHE A 314 -10.68 -20.19 -7.89
C PHE A 314 -10.47 -19.13 -6.81
N ALA A 315 -11.27 -18.05 -6.83
CA ALA A 315 -11.20 -16.98 -5.85
C ALA A 315 -11.94 -17.30 -4.54
N GLY A 316 -12.73 -18.39 -4.50
CA GLY A 316 -13.60 -18.71 -3.36
C GLY A 316 -14.76 -17.71 -3.18
N VAL A 317 -15.17 -17.04 -4.27
CA VAL A 317 -16.27 -16.06 -4.26
C VAL A 317 -17.47 -16.72 -4.95
N ALA A 318 -18.51 -17.04 -4.19
CA ALA A 318 -19.76 -17.61 -4.72
C ALA A 318 -20.58 -16.58 -5.50
#